data_AF-A0AAW9SSF2-F1
#
_entry.id   AF-A0AAW9SSF2-F1
#
_cell.length_a   1.000
_cell.length_b   1.000
_cell.length_c   1.000
_cell.angle_alpha   90.00
_cell.angle_beta   90.00
_cell.angle_gamma   90.00
#
_symmetry.space_group_name_H-M   'P 1'
#
loop_
_entity.id
_entity.type
_entity.pdbx_description
1 polymer ?
#
loop_
_entity_poly.entity_id
_entity_poly.type
_entity_poly.pdbx_seq_one_letter_code
_entity_poly.pdbx_strand_id
1 'polypeptide(L)'
;MNVAEVDPLIESMYRWSDVSGVLLMGIIGGTIARQRGYDIIGFFFIALFSALGGGMIRDVLINQGTVAAMSQPEYLILAFTGALIARFFYFKGRTWEYVQVHGDAVVSGLWAATGTVKGVTYGLPILPCIMMGVFTATGGSMIRDIVTGRVPAVFGGNQPTVIPAVACAIIVIGGHHLDFMAVSMVVGPIVSILLSLLGYWGNWRVSARSEWAPLNDTAAQIAVLARRAEGKSREVGRRFEPARLRSWRHRQMEKALQRRIQAEVDRGVSRSDAEANAEEFLEEFNADFPADLEVPSAQQETEQDESDESNFGVDLSGDSYDDYGEDTALRQREYREMLDQILADDEATDLLVAKLMKKYDQRD
;
A
#
# COMPACT_ATOMS: atom_id res chain seq x y z
N MET A 1 38.07 24.81 6.30
CA MET A 1 37.08 25.71 6.92
C MET A 1 36.23 24.86 7.85
N ASN A 2 36.26 25.14 9.14
CA ASN A 2 35.47 24.38 10.12
C ASN A 2 33.98 24.63 9.83
N VAL A 3 33.06 23.69 10.07
CA VAL A 3 31.62 23.94 9.82
C VAL A 3 31.11 25.17 10.59
N ALA A 4 31.79 25.53 11.68
CA ALA A 4 31.58 26.74 12.47
C ALA A 4 31.94 28.08 11.77
N GLU A 5 32.50 28.07 10.57
CA GLU A 5 32.83 29.26 9.77
C GLU A 5 31.87 29.46 8.57
N VAL A 6 30.84 28.60 8.44
CA VAL A 6 29.79 28.80 7.44
C VAL A 6 28.95 30.04 7.80
N ASP A 7 28.60 30.84 6.80
CA ASP A 7 27.81 32.06 6.99
C ASP A 7 26.52 31.77 7.80
N PRO A 8 26.24 32.50 8.90
CA PRO A 8 25.03 32.32 9.71
C PRO A 8 23.74 32.35 8.90
N LEU A 9 23.73 33.08 7.77
CA LEU A 9 22.60 33.12 6.87
C LEU A 9 22.33 31.74 6.23
N ILE A 10 23.37 31.05 5.77
CA ILE A 10 23.24 29.73 5.14
C ILE A 10 22.73 28.70 6.14
N GLU A 11 23.25 28.72 7.37
CA GLU A 11 22.80 27.82 8.44
C GLU A 11 21.32 28.05 8.77
N SER A 12 20.91 29.32 8.89
CA SER A 12 19.51 29.66 9.15
C SER A 12 18.58 29.23 8.01
N MET A 13 18.98 29.45 6.75
CA MET A 13 18.23 29.02 5.58
C MET A 13 18.07 27.50 5.56
N TYR A 14 19.12 26.76 5.91
CA TYR A 14 19.09 25.30 6.02
C TYR A 14 18.13 24.81 7.09
N ARG A 15 18.16 25.41 8.28
CA ARG A 15 17.26 25.05 9.37
C ARG A 15 15.80 25.29 9.00
N TRP A 16 15.48 26.45 8.42
CA TRP A 16 14.12 26.74 7.96
C TRP A 16 13.68 25.79 6.85
N SER A 17 14.57 25.46 5.92
CA SER A 17 14.30 24.53 4.84
C SER A 17 14.04 23.11 5.36
N ASP A 18 14.88 22.61 6.29
CA ASP A 18 14.74 21.29 6.92
C ASP A 18 13.39 21.16 7.63
N VAL A 19 13.08 22.14 8.49
CA VAL A 19 11.87 22.17 9.30
C VAL A 19 10.60 22.39 8.45
N SER A 20 10.70 23.12 7.33
CA SER A 20 9.60 23.20 6.35
C SER A 20 9.39 21.89 5.59
N GLY A 21 10.46 21.12 5.35
CA GLY A 21 10.38 19.79 4.75
C GLY A 21 9.66 18.80 5.65
N VAL A 22 9.84 18.91 6.97
CA VAL A 22 9.11 18.12 7.98
C VAL A 22 7.61 18.38 7.90
N LEU A 23 7.20 19.65 7.78
CA LEU A 23 5.79 20.02 7.58
C LEU A 23 5.24 19.38 6.30
N LEU A 24 5.94 19.54 5.18
CA LEU A 24 5.51 19.01 3.88
C LEU A 24 5.42 17.49 3.89
N MET A 25 6.38 16.80 4.51
CA MET A 25 6.36 15.34 4.64
C MET A 25 5.30 14.84 5.60
N GLY A 26 4.95 15.62 6.63
CA GLY A 26 3.77 15.37 7.45
C GLY A 26 2.49 15.41 6.63
N ILE A 27 2.37 16.37 5.70
CA ILE A 27 1.24 16.45 4.78
C ILE A 27 1.23 15.25 3.82
N ILE A 28 2.35 14.98 3.14
CA ILE A 28 2.46 13.86 2.17
C ILE A 28 2.18 12.52 2.87
N GLY A 29 2.82 12.26 4.01
CA GLY A 29 2.60 11.05 4.80
C GLY A 29 1.15 10.92 5.25
N GLY A 30 0.52 12.00 5.72
CA GLY A 30 -0.90 12.01 6.07
C GLY A 30 -1.80 11.73 4.87
N THR A 31 -1.51 12.29 3.70
CA THR A 31 -2.30 12.00 2.48
C THR A 31 -2.23 10.53 2.08
N ILE A 32 -1.05 9.91 2.21
CA ILE A 32 -0.87 8.46 1.97
C ILE A 32 -1.64 7.66 3.02
N ALA A 33 -1.59 8.06 4.29
CA ALA A 33 -2.31 7.37 5.35
C ALA A 33 -3.83 7.39 5.13
N ARG A 34 -4.36 8.51 4.65
CA ARG A 34 -5.76 8.62 4.24
C ARG A 34 -6.10 7.71 3.07
N GLN A 35 -5.27 7.69 2.02
CA GLN A 35 -5.48 6.82 0.86
C GLN A 35 -5.54 5.34 1.25
N ARG A 36 -4.89 4.97 2.37
CA ARG A 36 -4.89 3.62 2.94
C ARG A 36 -6.00 3.36 3.96
N GLY A 37 -6.88 4.32 4.21
CA GLY A 37 -8.00 4.12 5.14
C GLY A 37 -7.59 3.90 6.60
N TYR A 38 -6.39 4.33 7.01
CA TYR A 38 -5.98 4.18 8.41
C TYR A 38 -6.82 5.05 9.35
N ASP A 39 -6.99 4.57 10.58
CA ASP A 39 -7.64 5.30 11.67
C ASP A 39 -6.83 6.55 12.06
N ILE A 40 -7.38 7.37 12.96
CA ILE A 40 -6.71 8.63 13.35
C ILE A 40 -5.33 8.38 13.97
N ILE A 41 -5.17 7.31 14.75
CA ILE A 41 -3.90 6.99 15.40
C ILE A 41 -2.88 6.60 14.34
N GLY A 42 -3.22 5.63 13.47
CA GLY A 42 -2.38 5.21 12.35
C GLY A 42 -2.03 6.37 11.43
N PHE A 43 -2.98 7.25 11.16
CA PHE A 43 -2.79 8.46 10.34
C PHE A 43 -1.65 9.34 10.88
N PHE A 44 -1.66 9.66 12.17
CA PHE A 44 -0.60 10.47 12.78
C PHE A 44 0.75 9.77 12.78
N PHE A 45 0.79 8.47 13.09
CA PHE A 45 2.05 7.71 13.08
C PHE A 45 2.67 7.64 11.68
N ILE A 46 1.89 7.37 10.64
CA ILE A 46 2.39 7.34 9.26
C ILE A 46 2.92 8.71 8.82
N ALA A 47 2.23 9.79 9.16
CA ALA A 47 2.70 11.15 8.90
C ALA A 47 4.01 11.45 9.65
N LEU A 48 4.10 11.06 10.93
CA LEU A 48 5.27 11.28 11.77
C LEU A 48 6.49 10.48 11.28
N PHE A 49 6.31 9.21 10.91
CA PHE A 49 7.37 8.38 10.34
C PHE A 49 7.88 8.95 9.01
N SER A 50 6.98 9.45 8.17
CA SER A 50 7.36 10.10 6.92
C SER A 50 8.19 11.36 7.16
N ALA A 51 7.78 12.18 8.13
CA ALA A 51 8.38 13.48 8.39
C ALA A 51 9.69 13.42 9.19
N LEU A 52 9.82 12.47 10.13
CA LEU A 52 10.93 12.44 11.08
C LEU A 52 11.81 11.20 10.95
N GLY A 53 11.30 10.12 10.36
CA GLY A 53 11.95 8.81 10.38
C GLY A 53 13.38 8.82 9.83
N GLY A 54 13.63 9.52 8.72
CA GLY A 54 14.96 9.63 8.12
C GLY A 54 15.96 10.35 9.03
N GLY A 55 15.56 11.49 9.60
CA GLY A 55 16.38 12.24 10.55
C GLY A 55 16.63 11.48 11.85
N MET A 56 15.64 10.72 12.34
CA MET A 56 15.78 9.86 13.51
C MET A 56 16.77 8.73 13.26
N ILE A 57 16.69 8.03 12.12
CA ILE A 57 17.65 6.99 11.73
C ILE A 57 19.06 7.58 11.71
N ARG A 58 19.26 8.71 11.00
CA ARG A 58 20.55 9.40 10.93
C ARG A 58 21.09 9.70 12.34
N ASP A 59 20.30 10.36 13.17
CA ASP A 59 20.77 10.84 14.47
C ASP A 59 21.12 9.69 15.42
N VAL A 60 20.34 8.61 15.40
CA VAL A 60 20.64 7.38 16.16
C VAL A 60 21.92 6.72 15.66
N LEU A 61 22.15 6.65 14.34
CA LEU A 61 23.36 6.06 13.76
C LEU A 61 24.62 6.89 14.03
N ILE A 62 24.51 8.22 14.02
CA ILE A 62 25.61 9.12 14.42
C ILE A 62 25.92 8.93 15.91
N ASN A 63 24.90 8.67 16.73
CA ASN A 63 25.03 8.43 18.17
C ASN A 63 25.77 9.56 18.91
N GLN A 64 25.50 10.82 18.54
CA GLN A 64 26.07 12.01 19.17
C GLN A 64 24.95 12.98 19.56
N GLY A 65 24.72 13.11 20.86
CA GLY A 65 23.66 13.96 21.41
C GLY A 65 22.26 13.36 21.31
N THR A 66 21.26 14.18 21.60
CA THR A 66 19.85 13.78 21.52
C THR A 66 19.34 13.93 20.09
N VAL A 67 18.54 12.97 19.63
CA VAL A 67 17.86 13.02 18.33
C VAL A 67 17.15 14.37 18.13
N ALA A 68 17.32 15.00 16.97
CA ALA A 68 16.81 16.34 16.70
C ALA A 68 15.30 16.45 16.95
N ALA A 69 14.54 15.45 16.52
CA ALA A 69 13.11 15.35 16.75
C ALA A 69 12.71 15.40 18.25
N MET A 70 13.60 14.98 19.15
CA MET A 70 13.33 14.96 20.60
C MET A 70 13.91 16.19 21.32
N SER A 71 14.97 16.80 20.77
CA SER A 71 15.62 17.97 21.37
C SER A 71 15.03 19.31 20.92
N GLN A 72 14.44 19.35 19.72
CA GLN A 72 13.91 20.55 19.10
C GLN A 72 12.40 20.40 18.86
N PRO A 73 11.54 21.09 19.63
CA PRO A 73 10.10 20.89 19.59
C PRO A 73 9.47 21.23 18.23
N GLU A 74 10.10 22.11 17.45
CA GLU A 74 9.62 22.52 16.13
C GLU A 74 9.42 21.33 15.16
N TYR A 75 10.28 20.31 15.23
CA TYR A 75 10.18 19.12 14.38
C TYR A 75 8.88 18.34 14.64
N LEU A 76 8.59 18.06 15.92
CA LEU A 76 7.36 17.36 16.29
C LEU A 76 6.14 18.23 16.01
N ILE A 77 6.18 19.51 16.39
CA ILE A 77 5.06 20.44 16.17
C ILE A 77 4.69 20.51 14.69
N LEU A 78 5.67 20.64 13.79
CA LEU A 78 5.40 20.77 12.36
C LEU A 78 5.03 19.45 11.70
N ALA A 79 5.58 18.32 12.13
CA ALA A 79 5.11 17.01 11.67
C ALA A 79 3.63 16.77 12.04
N PHE A 80 3.25 17.06 13.28
CA PHE A 80 1.86 16.99 13.75
C PHE A 80 0.97 18.00 13.01
N THR A 81 1.45 19.22 12.78
CA THR A 81 0.72 20.23 12.02
C THR A 81 0.49 19.79 10.58
N GLY A 82 1.49 19.20 9.93
CA GLY A 82 1.38 18.65 8.59
C GLY A 82 0.36 17.52 8.51
N ALA A 83 0.36 16.62 9.51
CA ALA A 83 -0.67 15.60 9.65
C ALA A 83 -2.08 16.22 9.81
N LEU A 84 -2.24 17.22 10.68
CA LEU A 84 -3.52 17.92 10.85
C LEU A 84 -4.00 18.56 9.55
N ILE A 85 -3.10 19.23 8.81
CA ILE A 85 -3.42 19.81 7.50
C ILE A 85 -3.90 18.72 6.55
N ALA A 86 -3.17 17.62 6.42
CA ALA A 86 -3.61 16.49 5.59
C ALA A 86 -4.94 15.89 6.07
N ARG A 87 -5.26 15.94 7.36
CA ARG A 87 -6.50 15.42 7.94
C ARG A 87 -7.73 16.31 7.69
N PHE A 88 -7.56 17.63 7.58
CA PHE A 88 -8.67 18.56 7.35
C PHE A 88 -8.80 18.99 5.88
N PHE A 89 -7.71 18.99 5.12
CA PHE A 89 -7.72 19.33 3.71
C PHE A 89 -7.66 18.09 2.83
N TYR A 90 -8.50 18.05 1.79
CA TYR A 90 -8.56 16.93 0.87
C TYR A 90 -7.74 17.23 -0.38
N PHE A 91 -6.48 16.77 -0.35
CA PHE A 91 -5.57 16.88 -1.48
C PHE A 91 -5.84 15.75 -2.48
N LYS A 92 -6.39 16.09 -3.65
CA LYS A 92 -6.68 15.15 -4.73
C LYS A 92 -6.38 15.74 -6.11
N GLY A 93 -6.25 14.84 -7.08
CA GLY A 93 -6.13 15.18 -8.50
C GLY A 93 -4.69 15.46 -8.94
N ARG A 94 -4.56 15.64 -10.26
CA ARG A 94 -3.26 15.73 -10.95
C ARG A 94 -2.35 16.86 -10.44
N THR A 95 -2.93 17.99 -10.03
CA THR A 95 -2.16 19.10 -9.44
C THR A 95 -1.46 18.68 -8.15
N TRP A 96 -2.15 17.90 -7.30
CA TRP A 96 -1.55 17.41 -6.06
C TRP A 96 -0.43 16.41 -6.33
N GLU A 97 -0.60 15.50 -7.30
CA GLU A 97 0.45 14.56 -7.69
C GLU A 97 1.74 15.30 -8.10
N TYR A 98 1.62 16.38 -8.90
CA TYR A 98 2.76 17.22 -9.24
C TYR A 98 3.38 17.86 -7.99
N VAL A 99 2.57 18.45 -7.11
CA VAL A 99 3.06 19.07 -5.86
C VAL A 99 3.77 18.04 -4.97
N GLN A 100 3.21 16.84 -4.84
CA GLN A 100 3.76 15.76 -4.04
C GLN A 100 5.13 15.32 -4.56
N VAL A 101 5.25 15.08 -5.87
CA VAL A 101 6.52 14.67 -6.50
C VAL A 101 7.58 15.77 -6.40
N HIS A 102 7.23 17.01 -6.75
CA HIS A 102 8.20 18.11 -6.72
C HIS A 102 8.60 18.47 -5.29
N GLY A 103 7.63 18.44 -4.37
CA GLY A 103 7.85 18.60 -2.95
C GLY A 103 8.79 17.54 -2.38
N ASP A 104 8.56 16.27 -2.73
CA ASP A 104 9.44 15.16 -2.32
C ASP A 104 10.85 15.32 -2.87
N ALA A 105 11.00 15.69 -4.15
CA ALA A 105 12.30 15.96 -4.76
C ALA A 105 13.06 17.08 -4.03
N VAL A 106 12.38 18.20 -3.72
CA VAL A 106 12.96 19.35 -2.99
C VAL A 106 13.43 18.94 -1.60
N VAL A 107 12.54 18.33 -0.81
CA VAL A 107 12.84 17.91 0.57
C VAL A 107 13.94 16.87 0.59
N SER A 108 13.86 15.85 -0.28
CA SER A 108 14.86 14.79 -0.37
C SER A 108 16.26 15.35 -0.69
N GLY A 109 16.37 16.31 -1.62
CA GLY A 109 17.65 16.96 -1.94
C GLY A 109 18.25 17.77 -0.79
N LEU A 110 17.42 18.55 -0.08
CA LEU A 110 17.84 19.32 1.10
C LEU A 110 18.25 18.42 2.26
N TRP A 111 17.51 17.34 2.49
CA TRP A 111 17.79 16.35 3.52
C TRP A 111 19.02 15.51 3.23
N ALA A 112 19.28 15.19 1.96
CA ALA A 112 20.53 14.54 1.54
C ALA A 112 21.74 15.39 1.96
N ALA A 113 21.72 16.69 1.65
CA ALA A 113 22.80 17.58 2.10
C ALA A 113 22.84 17.70 3.62
N THR A 114 21.71 17.94 4.29
CA THR A 114 21.66 18.08 5.76
C THR A 114 22.25 16.87 6.47
N GLY A 115 21.91 15.65 6.00
CA GLY A 115 22.46 14.41 6.53
C GLY A 115 23.97 14.29 6.30
N THR A 116 24.45 14.61 5.10
CA THR A 116 25.89 14.56 4.78
C THR A 116 26.68 15.60 5.56
N VAL A 117 26.20 16.85 5.63
CA VAL A 117 26.82 17.93 6.42
C VAL A 117 26.93 17.51 7.88
N LYS A 118 25.87 16.93 8.46
CA LYS A 118 25.90 16.44 9.83
C LYS A 118 26.94 15.33 10.01
N GLY A 119 27.00 14.37 9.09
CA GLY A 119 28.02 13.31 9.11
C GLY A 119 29.45 13.85 9.07
N VAL A 120 29.72 14.82 8.18
CA VAL A 120 31.01 15.50 8.07
C VAL A 120 31.34 16.26 9.36
N THR A 121 30.36 16.95 9.94
CA THR A 121 30.52 17.75 11.18
C THR A 121 30.93 16.87 12.37
N TYR A 122 30.38 15.66 12.46
CA TYR A 122 30.77 14.70 13.50
C TYR A 122 32.03 13.88 13.14
N GLY A 123 32.75 14.25 12.08
CA GLY A 123 34.01 13.62 11.70
C GLY A 123 33.87 12.18 11.21
N LEU A 124 32.71 11.81 10.64
CA LEU A 124 32.53 10.48 10.08
C LEU A 124 33.37 10.29 8.80
N PRO A 125 33.80 9.05 8.49
CA PRO A 125 34.45 8.76 7.22
C PRO A 125 33.52 9.02 6.01
N ILE A 126 34.11 9.11 4.81
CA ILE A 126 33.42 9.46 3.55
C ILE A 126 32.18 8.58 3.31
N LEU A 127 32.32 7.26 3.40
CA LEU A 127 31.23 6.34 3.07
C LEU A 127 30.03 6.47 4.05
N PRO A 128 30.23 6.48 5.38
CA PRO A 128 29.19 6.85 6.33
C PRO A 128 28.55 8.22 6.09
N CYS A 129 29.30 9.26 5.67
CA CYS A 129 28.73 10.57 5.35
C CYS A 129 27.74 10.52 4.17
N ILE A 130 28.06 9.71 3.14
CA ILE A 130 27.15 9.44 2.03
C ILE A 130 25.89 8.74 2.55
N MET A 131 26.06 7.71 3.39
CA MET A 131 24.93 6.97 3.99
C MET A 131 24.05 7.87 4.85
N MET A 132 24.62 8.80 5.63
CA MET A 132 23.82 9.75 6.41
C MET A 132 22.95 10.64 5.52
N GLY A 133 23.48 11.10 4.38
CA GLY A 133 22.68 11.83 3.40
C GLY A 133 21.54 10.97 2.84
N VAL A 134 21.85 9.77 2.37
CA VAL A 134 20.85 8.84 1.81
C VAL A 134 19.76 8.49 2.83
N PHE A 135 20.12 8.08 4.06
CA PHE A 135 19.15 7.74 5.09
C PHE A 135 18.28 8.92 5.51
N THR A 136 18.82 10.14 5.52
CA THR A 136 18.00 11.32 5.82
C THR A 136 16.99 11.57 4.71
N ALA A 137 17.43 11.45 3.45
CA ALA A 137 16.61 11.71 2.28
C ALA A 137 15.51 10.64 2.02
N THR A 138 15.80 9.37 2.31
CA THR A 138 14.89 8.25 1.96
C THR A 138 14.38 7.47 3.17
N GLY A 139 14.97 7.61 4.36
CA GLY A 139 14.62 6.77 5.50
C GLY A 139 13.18 6.95 5.99
N GLY A 140 12.64 8.17 5.91
CA GLY A 140 11.24 8.44 6.29
C GLY A 140 10.24 7.74 5.36
N SER A 141 10.45 7.83 4.05
CA SER A 141 9.62 7.13 3.06
C SER A 141 9.78 5.61 3.15
N MET A 142 11.00 5.11 3.42
CA MET A 142 11.23 3.68 3.65
C MET A 142 10.47 3.16 4.87
N ILE A 143 10.54 3.84 6.02
CA ILE A 143 9.79 3.42 7.22
C ILE A 143 8.30 3.43 6.93
N ARG A 144 7.79 4.51 6.32
CA ARG A 144 6.38 4.60 5.92
C ARG A 144 5.99 3.39 5.07
N ASP A 145 6.74 3.11 4.01
CA ASP A 145 6.39 2.05 3.07
C ASP A 145 6.36 0.69 3.79
N ILE A 146 7.35 0.40 4.65
CA ILE A 146 7.41 -0.84 5.46
C ILE A 146 6.21 -0.95 6.42
N VAL A 147 5.91 0.11 7.17
CA VAL A 147 4.80 0.09 8.16
C VAL A 147 3.44 -0.02 7.46
N THR A 148 3.32 0.50 6.25
CA THR A 148 2.12 0.32 5.41
C THR A 148 2.09 -1.02 4.67
N GLY A 149 3.07 -1.89 4.88
CA GLY A 149 3.17 -3.21 4.27
C GLY A 149 3.63 -3.21 2.81
N ARG A 150 4.10 -2.09 2.26
CA ARG A 150 4.64 -1.99 0.90
C ARG A 150 6.13 -2.29 0.84
N VAL A 151 6.59 -2.81 -0.29
CA VAL A 151 8.03 -2.79 -0.61
C VAL A 151 8.46 -1.32 -0.77
N PRO A 152 9.50 -0.85 -0.04
CA PRO A 152 9.99 0.52 -0.17
C PRO A 152 10.29 0.90 -1.62
N ALA A 153 9.81 2.07 -2.03
CA ALA A 153 10.02 2.59 -3.39
C ALA A 153 11.51 2.68 -3.79
N VAL A 154 12.40 2.76 -2.80
CA VAL A 154 13.86 2.77 -2.95
C VAL A 154 14.42 1.46 -3.55
N PHE A 155 13.74 0.33 -3.36
CA PHE A 155 14.27 -0.99 -3.76
C PHE A 155 14.03 -1.37 -5.23
N GLY A 156 13.35 -0.54 -6.02
CA GLY A 156 13.23 -0.73 -7.46
C GLY A 156 11.84 -0.43 -8.01
N GLY A 157 11.72 -0.45 -9.33
CA GLY A 157 10.46 -0.19 -10.05
C GLY A 157 10.08 1.30 -10.16
N ASN A 158 10.67 2.15 -9.33
CA ASN A 158 10.41 3.59 -9.25
C ASN A 158 11.63 4.44 -9.66
N GLN A 159 11.48 5.76 -9.55
CA GLN A 159 12.56 6.72 -9.81
C GLN A 159 13.74 6.50 -8.87
N PRO A 160 14.98 6.67 -9.37
CA PRO A 160 16.17 6.47 -8.55
C PRO A 160 16.34 7.62 -7.56
N THR A 161 15.68 7.58 -6.40
CA THR A 161 15.81 8.60 -5.35
C THR A 161 17.19 8.59 -4.68
N VAL A 162 17.86 7.43 -4.67
CA VAL A 162 19.19 7.26 -4.07
C VAL A 162 20.29 7.92 -4.89
N ILE A 163 20.22 7.88 -6.23
CA ILE A 163 21.28 8.42 -7.09
C ILE A 163 21.45 9.95 -6.90
N PRO A 164 20.39 10.77 -6.93
CA PRO A 164 20.44 12.19 -6.59
C PRO A 164 20.98 12.44 -5.17
N ALA A 165 20.55 11.67 -4.17
CA ALA A 165 21.03 11.81 -2.80
C ALA A 165 22.54 11.52 -2.68
N VAL A 166 23.04 10.49 -3.38
CA VAL A 166 24.48 10.19 -3.45
C VAL A 166 25.24 11.30 -4.18
N ALA A 167 24.73 11.80 -5.30
CA ALA A 167 25.35 12.91 -6.02
C ALA A 167 25.47 14.17 -5.14
N CYS A 168 24.40 14.49 -4.40
CA CYS A 168 24.40 15.54 -3.39
C CYS A 168 25.51 15.35 -2.36
N ALA A 169 25.59 14.15 -1.77
CA ALA A 169 26.56 13.83 -0.74
C ALA A 169 28.00 13.98 -1.25
N ILE A 170 28.29 13.49 -2.47
CA ILE A 170 29.61 13.61 -3.10
C ILE A 170 29.98 15.09 -3.30
N ILE A 171 29.06 15.93 -3.75
CA ILE A 171 29.30 17.37 -3.93
C ILE A 171 29.61 18.03 -2.58
N VAL A 172 28.82 17.73 -1.54
CA VAL A 172 29.02 18.29 -0.19
C VAL A 172 30.38 17.87 0.37
N ILE A 173 30.73 16.59 0.29
CA ILE A 173 32.01 16.04 0.77
C ILE A 173 33.19 16.63 -0.02
N GLY A 174 33.07 16.73 -1.34
CA GLY A 174 34.09 17.34 -2.19
C GLY A 174 34.32 18.82 -1.84
N GLY A 175 33.24 19.58 -1.61
CA GLY A 175 33.33 20.95 -1.14
C GLY A 175 33.96 21.08 0.24
N HIS A 176 33.73 20.13 1.14
CA HIS A 176 34.41 20.09 2.44
C HIS A 176 35.94 19.93 2.28
N HIS A 177 36.39 19.02 1.42
CA HIS A 177 37.82 18.79 1.17
C HIS A 177 38.51 19.93 0.43
N LEU A 178 37.77 20.71 -0.36
CA LEU A 178 38.29 21.85 -1.13
C LEU A 178 38.06 23.21 -0.44
N ASP A 179 37.64 23.23 0.83
CA ASP A 179 37.32 24.43 1.60
C ASP A 179 36.18 25.31 1.03
N PHE A 180 35.31 24.74 0.19
CA PHE A 180 34.12 25.37 -0.41
C PHE A 180 32.80 24.85 0.18
N MET A 181 32.77 24.56 1.48
CA MET A 181 31.62 23.95 2.16
C MET A 181 30.31 24.74 1.99
N ALA A 182 30.36 26.06 2.17
CA ALA A 182 29.19 26.92 2.01
C ALA A 182 28.57 26.82 0.59
N VAL A 183 29.42 26.74 -0.43
CA VAL A 183 28.96 26.63 -1.83
C VAL A 183 28.42 25.23 -2.10
N SER A 184 29.08 24.18 -1.61
CA SER A 184 28.63 22.80 -1.83
C SER A 184 27.33 22.49 -1.10
N MET A 185 27.07 23.13 0.05
CA MET A 185 25.78 23.11 0.71
C MET A 185 24.66 23.72 -0.15
N VAL A 186 24.93 24.67 -1.04
CA VAL A 186 23.88 25.19 -1.94
C VAL A 186 23.78 24.34 -3.22
N VAL A 187 24.92 24.03 -3.82
CA VAL A 187 24.99 23.33 -5.11
C VAL A 187 24.54 21.87 -4.99
N GLY A 188 24.89 21.18 -3.91
CA GLY A 188 24.55 19.77 -3.70
C GLY A 188 23.04 19.48 -3.77
N PRO A 189 22.20 20.13 -2.94
CA PRO A 189 20.76 19.99 -3.01
C PRO A 189 20.20 20.36 -4.38
N ILE A 190 20.65 21.47 -4.99
CA ILE A 190 20.15 21.89 -6.31
C ILE A 190 20.39 20.81 -7.35
N VAL A 191 21.59 20.24 -7.40
CA VAL A 191 21.91 19.12 -8.32
C VAL A 191 21.03 17.91 -8.01
N SER A 192 20.85 17.57 -6.73
CA SER A 192 19.95 16.47 -6.32
C SER A 192 18.52 16.69 -6.81
N ILE A 193 17.95 17.86 -6.56
CA ILE A 193 16.59 18.22 -6.93
C ILE A 193 16.41 18.15 -8.44
N LEU A 194 17.36 18.74 -9.19
CA LEU A 194 17.33 18.70 -10.65
C LEU A 194 17.42 17.28 -11.19
N LEU A 195 18.29 16.43 -10.63
CA LEU A 195 18.39 15.03 -11.03
C LEU A 195 17.11 14.25 -10.73
N SER A 196 16.50 14.46 -9.55
CA SER A 196 15.22 13.84 -9.19
C SER A 196 14.10 14.25 -10.13
N LEU A 197 13.99 15.55 -10.44
CA LEU A 197 12.98 16.07 -11.37
C LEU A 197 13.23 15.61 -12.81
N LEU A 198 14.47 15.61 -13.29
CA LEU A 198 14.83 15.06 -14.60
C LEU A 198 14.51 13.57 -14.67
N GLY A 199 14.73 12.82 -13.59
CA GLY A 199 14.32 11.44 -13.48
C GLY A 199 12.79 11.28 -13.58
N TYR A 200 12.04 12.19 -12.97
CA TYR A 200 10.58 12.22 -13.06
C TYR A 200 10.08 12.52 -14.47
N TRP A 201 10.50 13.64 -15.05
CA TRP A 201 10.05 14.09 -16.37
C TRP A 201 10.60 13.21 -17.50
N GLY A 202 11.78 12.64 -17.33
CA GLY A 202 12.40 11.70 -18.27
C GLY A 202 11.94 10.25 -18.11
N ASN A 203 11.02 9.96 -17.16
CA ASN A 203 10.58 8.62 -16.81
C ASN A 203 11.75 7.64 -16.59
N TRP A 204 12.81 8.12 -15.93
CA TRP A 204 13.98 7.31 -15.64
C TRP A 204 13.64 6.27 -14.58
N ARG A 205 13.81 5.00 -14.93
CA ARG A 205 13.61 3.86 -14.03
C ARG A 205 14.88 3.03 -13.98
N VAL A 206 15.29 2.65 -12.78
CA VAL A 206 16.35 1.66 -12.59
C VAL A 206 15.72 0.29 -12.66
N SER A 207 16.14 -0.52 -13.63
CA SER A 207 15.60 -1.86 -13.83
C SER A 207 15.97 -2.76 -12.65
N ALA A 208 14.97 -3.26 -11.93
CA ALA A 208 15.13 -4.39 -11.02
C ALA A 208 15.11 -5.69 -11.85
N ARG A 209 16.24 -6.03 -12.49
CA ARG A 209 16.33 -7.31 -13.23
C ARG A 209 16.41 -8.46 -12.22
N SER A 210 15.30 -9.18 -12.02
CA SER A 210 15.24 -10.38 -11.17
C SER A 210 16.00 -11.58 -11.76
N GLU A 211 16.37 -11.53 -13.04
CA GLU A 211 17.09 -12.59 -13.75
C GLU A 211 18.43 -12.98 -13.11
N TRP A 212 19.05 -12.07 -12.35
CA TRP A 212 20.36 -12.29 -11.73
C TRP A 212 20.28 -13.12 -10.43
N ALA A 213 19.09 -13.25 -9.84
CA ALA A 213 18.82 -14.08 -8.67
C ALA A 213 17.30 -14.36 -8.56
N PRO A 214 16.76 -15.33 -9.32
CA PRO A 214 15.34 -15.66 -9.24
C PRO A 214 15.01 -16.13 -7.82
N LEU A 215 14.17 -15.38 -7.13
CA LEU A 215 13.44 -15.91 -5.97
C LEU A 215 12.49 -16.97 -6.53
N ASN A 216 12.87 -18.24 -6.42
CA ASN A 216 11.93 -19.32 -6.66
C ASN A 216 10.90 -19.24 -5.53
N ASP A 217 9.78 -18.57 -5.78
CA ASP A 217 8.63 -18.63 -4.89
C ASP A 217 8.35 -20.10 -4.62
N THR A 218 8.40 -20.49 -3.35
CA THR A 218 8.21 -21.90 -3.01
C THR A 218 6.77 -22.27 -3.33
N ALA A 219 6.49 -23.51 -3.73
CA ALA A 219 5.11 -23.96 -4.02
C ALA A 219 4.13 -23.63 -2.87
N ALA A 220 4.61 -23.61 -1.64
CA ALA A 220 3.85 -23.17 -0.46
C ALA A 220 3.48 -21.67 -0.50
N GLN A 221 4.39 -20.79 -0.89
CA GLN A 221 4.12 -19.35 -1.02
C GLN A 221 3.12 -19.07 -2.15
N ILE A 222 3.27 -19.76 -3.29
CA ILE A 222 2.33 -19.68 -4.41
C ILE A 222 0.94 -20.20 -3.99
N ALA A 223 0.87 -21.32 -3.26
CA ALA A 223 -0.40 -21.87 -2.77
C ALA A 223 -1.11 -20.93 -1.77
N VAL A 224 -0.35 -20.26 -0.91
CA VAL A 224 -0.89 -19.26 0.03
C VAL A 224 -1.45 -18.05 -0.73
N LEU A 225 -0.72 -17.55 -1.73
CA LEU A 225 -1.18 -16.45 -2.59
C LEU A 225 -2.45 -16.84 -3.37
N ALA A 226 -2.46 -18.04 -3.96
CA ALA A 226 -3.61 -18.56 -4.70
C ALA A 226 -4.86 -18.70 -3.81
N ARG A 227 -4.72 -19.24 -2.59
CA ARG A 227 -5.83 -19.32 -1.63
C ARG A 227 -6.37 -17.96 -1.23
N ARG A 228 -5.49 -16.97 -1.03
CA ARG A 228 -5.88 -15.60 -0.66
C ARG A 228 -6.60 -14.90 -1.81
N ALA A 229 -6.11 -15.06 -3.04
CA ALA A 229 -6.75 -14.55 -4.25
C ALA A 229 -8.12 -15.21 -4.50
N GLU A 230 -8.23 -16.53 -4.27
CA GLU A 230 -9.49 -17.25 -4.37
C GLU A 230 -10.52 -16.76 -3.34
N GLY A 231 -10.09 -16.52 -2.09
CA GLY A 231 -10.94 -15.93 -1.05
C GLY A 231 -11.48 -14.56 -1.44
N LYS A 232 -10.60 -13.66 -1.90
CA LYS A 232 -10.97 -12.30 -2.34
C LYS A 232 -11.92 -12.35 -3.56
N SER A 233 -11.64 -13.23 -4.53
CA SER A 233 -12.51 -13.43 -5.71
C SER A 233 -13.90 -13.93 -5.33
N ARG A 234 -14.01 -14.85 -4.36
CA ARG A 234 -15.29 -15.35 -3.85
C ARG A 234 -16.08 -14.24 -3.15
N GLU A 235 -15.41 -13.37 -2.41
CA GLU A 235 -16.03 -12.24 -1.71
C GLU A 235 -16.58 -11.21 -2.70
N VAL A 236 -15.79 -10.83 -3.71
CA VAL A 236 -16.24 -9.95 -4.80
C VAL A 236 -17.41 -10.58 -5.57
N GLY A 237 -17.31 -11.87 -5.89
CA GLY A 237 -18.40 -12.61 -6.55
C GLY A 237 -19.70 -12.61 -5.75
N ARG A 238 -19.63 -12.61 -4.41
CA ARG A 238 -20.82 -12.50 -3.54
C ARG A 238 -21.43 -11.10 -3.54
N ARG A 239 -20.63 -10.03 -3.66
CA ARG A 239 -21.14 -8.65 -3.78
C ARG A 239 -21.95 -8.45 -5.06
N PHE A 240 -21.51 -9.02 -6.17
CA PHE A 240 -22.17 -8.91 -7.48
C PHE A 240 -23.16 -10.03 -7.78
N GLU A 241 -23.44 -10.93 -6.83
CA GLU A 241 -24.33 -12.07 -7.01
C GLU A 241 -25.79 -11.60 -7.26
N PRO A 242 -26.42 -11.94 -8.39
CA PRO A 242 -27.80 -11.56 -8.68
C PRO A 242 -28.78 -12.08 -7.63
N ALA A 243 -29.80 -11.28 -7.27
CA ALA A 243 -30.80 -11.64 -6.26
C ALA A 243 -31.50 -12.99 -6.55
N ARG A 244 -31.70 -13.33 -7.84
CA ARG A 244 -32.24 -14.63 -8.26
C ARG A 244 -31.32 -15.78 -7.87
N LEU A 245 -30.02 -15.67 -8.10
CA LEU A 245 -29.02 -16.69 -7.76
C LEU A 245 -28.96 -16.92 -6.24
N ARG A 246 -28.99 -15.83 -5.46
CA ARG A 246 -29.04 -15.87 -4.00
C ARG A 246 -30.28 -16.59 -3.48
N SER A 247 -31.46 -16.26 -4.05
CA SER A 247 -32.72 -16.92 -3.68
C SER A 247 -32.73 -18.41 -4.07
N TRP A 248 -32.14 -18.76 -5.21
CA TRP A 248 -32.01 -20.14 -5.65
C TRP A 248 -31.11 -20.95 -4.70
N ARG A 249 -29.97 -20.38 -4.30
CA ARG A 249 -29.06 -21.03 -3.33
C ARG A 249 -29.75 -21.29 -1.99
N HIS A 250 -30.52 -20.31 -1.48
CA HIS A 250 -31.33 -20.51 -0.27
C HIS A 250 -32.33 -21.65 -0.44
N ARG A 251 -33.08 -21.69 -1.55
CA ARG A 251 -34.02 -22.78 -1.84
C ARG A 251 -33.34 -24.15 -1.92
N GLN A 252 -32.14 -24.22 -2.50
CA GLN A 252 -31.38 -25.47 -2.58
C GLN A 252 -30.85 -25.92 -1.21
N MET A 253 -30.39 -24.98 -0.39
CA MET A 253 -29.96 -25.25 0.98
C MET A 253 -31.13 -25.74 1.84
N GLU A 254 -32.31 -25.13 1.72
CA GLU A 254 -33.55 -25.61 2.36
C GLU A 254 -33.94 -27.02 1.88
N LYS A 255 -33.93 -27.28 0.56
CA LYS A 255 -34.21 -28.62 0.01
C LYS A 255 -33.21 -29.66 0.52
N ALA A 256 -31.92 -29.31 0.62
CA ALA A 256 -30.90 -30.20 1.16
C ALA A 256 -31.10 -30.49 2.66
N LEU A 257 -31.49 -29.48 3.43
CA LEU A 257 -31.84 -29.63 4.85
C LEU A 257 -33.04 -30.57 5.02
N GLN A 258 -34.08 -30.37 4.22
CA GLN A 258 -35.26 -31.23 4.22
C GLN A 258 -34.92 -32.68 3.86
N ARG A 259 -34.05 -32.91 2.88
CA ARG A 259 -33.55 -34.27 2.55
C ARG A 259 -32.82 -34.90 3.73
N ARG A 260 -32.06 -34.12 4.49
CA ARG A 260 -31.33 -34.61 5.68
C ARG A 260 -32.29 -34.95 6.82
N ILE A 261 -33.26 -34.08 7.11
CA ILE A 261 -34.33 -34.33 8.08
C ILE A 261 -35.07 -35.61 7.70
N GLN A 262 -35.48 -35.75 6.44
CA GLN A 262 -36.17 -36.95 5.95
C GLN A 262 -35.30 -38.20 6.09
N ALA A 263 -33.99 -38.12 5.79
CA ALA A 263 -33.09 -39.25 5.94
C ALA A 263 -32.87 -39.67 7.40
N GLU A 264 -32.92 -38.74 8.36
CA GLU A 264 -32.88 -39.06 9.80
C GLU A 264 -34.20 -39.67 10.28
N VAL A 265 -35.32 -39.16 9.80
CA VAL A 265 -36.64 -39.75 10.06
C VAL A 265 -36.73 -41.18 9.50
N ASP A 266 -36.22 -41.42 8.30
CA ASP A 266 -36.17 -42.74 7.68
C ASP A 266 -35.24 -43.71 8.44
N ARG A 267 -34.28 -43.19 9.22
CA ARG A 267 -33.43 -43.96 10.15
C ARG A 267 -34.06 -44.20 11.52
N GLY A 268 -35.30 -43.73 11.73
CA GLY A 268 -36.07 -43.96 12.95
C GLY A 268 -35.94 -42.85 14.01
N VAL A 269 -35.34 -41.70 13.68
CA VAL A 269 -35.31 -40.51 14.55
C VAL A 269 -36.69 -39.83 14.51
N SER A 270 -37.15 -39.30 15.64
CA SER A 270 -38.41 -38.55 15.67
C SER A 270 -38.27 -37.27 14.83
N ARG A 271 -39.35 -36.83 14.18
CA ARG A 271 -39.28 -35.66 13.29
C ARG A 271 -38.86 -34.38 14.01
N SER A 272 -39.25 -34.18 15.27
CA SER A 272 -38.83 -33.00 16.04
C SER A 272 -37.34 -33.05 16.38
N ASP A 273 -36.80 -34.24 16.67
CA ASP A 273 -35.38 -34.38 16.98
C ASP A 273 -34.52 -34.20 15.73
N ALA A 274 -34.99 -34.70 14.57
CA ALA A 274 -34.33 -34.49 13.28
C ALA A 274 -34.33 -33.00 12.86
N GLU A 275 -35.40 -32.26 13.15
CA GLU A 275 -35.47 -30.82 12.92
C GLU A 275 -34.52 -30.06 13.86
N ALA A 276 -34.46 -30.42 15.15
CA ALA A 276 -33.51 -29.84 16.11
C ALA A 276 -32.04 -30.09 15.73
N ASN A 277 -31.70 -31.32 15.31
CA ASN A 277 -30.35 -31.65 14.82
C ASN A 277 -29.97 -30.84 13.58
N ALA A 278 -30.95 -30.57 12.70
CA ALA A 278 -30.73 -29.77 11.50
C ALA A 278 -30.53 -28.28 11.82
N GLU A 279 -31.24 -27.74 12.83
CA GLU A 279 -31.02 -26.39 13.35
C GLU A 279 -29.65 -26.26 14.03
N GLU A 280 -29.28 -27.21 14.88
CA GLU A 280 -27.95 -27.24 15.52
C GLU A 280 -26.83 -27.30 14.47
N PHE A 281 -26.99 -28.14 13.44
CA PHE A 281 -26.07 -28.19 12.32
C PHE A 281 -26.00 -26.85 11.56
N LEU A 282 -27.12 -26.13 11.40
CA LEU A 282 -27.12 -24.82 10.75
C LEU A 282 -26.41 -23.76 11.59
N GLU A 283 -26.60 -23.78 12.91
CA GLU A 283 -25.90 -22.87 13.82
C GLU A 283 -24.39 -23.12 13.81
N GLU A 284 -23.96 -24.38 13.88
CA GLU A 284 -22.56 -24.77 13.78
C GLU A 284 -21.96 -24.38 12.41
N PHE A 285 -22.66 -24.73 11.32
CA PHE A 285 -22.23 -24.40 9.97
C PHE A 285 -22.12 -22.89 9.75
N ASN A 286 -23.05 -22.09 10.28
CA ASN A 286 -22.98 -20.63 10.17
C ASN A 286 -21.91 -20.02 11.10
N ALA A 287 -21.61 -20.65 12.23
CA ALA A 287 -20.52 -20.20 13.12
C ALA A 287 -19.14 -20.37 12.48
N ASP A 288 -18.96 -21.39 11.64
CA ASP A 288 -17.74 -21.60 10.83
C ASP A 288 -17.58 -20.57 9.69
N PHE A 289 -18.63 -19.82 9.35
CA PHE A 289 -18.63 -18.75 8.35
C PHE A 289 -19.20 -17.46 8.95
N PRO A 290 -18.47 -16.77 9.84
CA PRO A 290 -18.98 -15.59 10.55
C PRO A 290 -19.56 -14.56 9.57
N ALA A 291 -20.79 -14.15 9.84
CA ALA A 291 -21.55 -13.17 9.07
C ALA A 291 -21.03 -11.74 9.34
N ASP A 292 -19.74 -11.50 9.18
CA ASP A 292 -19.18 -10.15 9.20
C ASP A 292 -19.36 -9.48 7.83
N LEU A 293 -20.61 -9.35 7.41
CA LEU A 293 -21.03 -8.43 6.36
C LEU A 293 -22.43 -7.93 6.74
N GLU A 294 -22.47 -6.89 7.58
CA GLU A 294 -23.62 -6.00 7.64
C GLU A 294 -23.98 -5.61 6.20
N VAL A 295 -25.15 -6.02 5.75
CA VAL A 295 -25.68 -5.69 4.43
C VAL A 295 -25.94 -4.18 4.41
N PRO A 296 -25.20 -3.37 3.63
CA PRO A 296 -25.56 -1.97 3.47
C PRO A 296 -26.90 -1.95 2.75
N SER A 297 -27.89 -1.31 3.37
CA SER A 297 -29.16 -0.98 2.74
C SER A 297 -28.90 -0.29 1.40
N ALA A 298 -29.58 -0.75 0.36
CA ALA A 298 -29.50 -0.18 -0.98
C ALA A 298 -29.86 1.32 -0.96
N GLN A 299 -28.85 2.18 -0.90
CA GLN A 299 -28.87 3.57 -1.35
C GLN A 299 -27.44 4.15 -1.28
N GLN A 300 -27.06 4.79 -2.39
CA GLN A 300 -25.81 5.51 -2.68
C GLN A 300 -24.67 4.69 -3.28
N GLU A 301 -24.77 4.54 -4.61
CA GLU A 301 -23.60 4.51 -5.50
C GLU A 301 -22.70 5.72 -5.21
N THR A 302 -21.42 5.48 -4.94
CA THR A 302 -20.36 6.39 -5.39
C THR A 302 -19.06 5.60 -5.53
N GLU A 303 -18.49 5.70 -6.73
CA GLU A 303 -17.22 5.14 -7.18
C GLU A 303 -16.07 5.48 -6.23
N GLN A 304 -15.36 4.46 -5.71
CA GLN A 304 -13.91 4.44 -5.41
C GLN A 304 -13.58 3.22 -4.56
N ASP A 305 -13.17 2.11 -5.18
CA ASP A 305 -12.57 0.97 -4.47
C ASP A 305 -11.50 0.25 -5.32
N GLU A 306 -10.65 1.02 -6.01
CA GLU A 306 -9.54 0.50 -6.85
C GLU A 306 -8.15 0.59 -6.19
N SER A 307 -8.01 1.06 -4.95
CA SER A 307 -6.68 1.43 -4.42
C SER A 307 -5.84 0.32 -3.75
N ASP A 308 -6.28 -0.93 -3.74
CA ASP A 308 -5.58 -2.02 -3.02
C ASP A 308 -4.89 -3.08 -3.91
N GLU A 309 -4.56 -2.71 -5.15
CA GLU A 309 -4.10 -3.61 -6.22
C GLU A 309 -2.59 -3.56 -6.54
N SER A 310 -1.73 -3.02 -5.66
CA SER A 310 -0.32 -2.78 -6.06
C SER A 310 0.76 -3.18 -5.05
N ASN A 311 0.70 -4.41 -4.52
CA ASN A 311 1.76 -4.94 -3.67
C ASN A 311 2.36 -6.30 -4.07
N PHE A 312 2.16 -6.71 -5.31
CA PHE A 312 3.03 -7.63 -6.02
C PHE A 312 2.83 -7.29 -7.50
N GLY A 313 3.81 -7.49 -8.37
CA GLY A 313 3.71 -7.16 -9.81
C GLY A 313 2.71 -8.03 -10.58
N VAL A 314 1.64 -8.50 -9.94
CA VAL A 314 0.53 -9.25 -10.49
C VAL A 314 -0.72 -8.46 -10.14
N ASP A 315 -1.28 -7.80 -11.15
CA ASP A 315 -2.62 -7.23 -11.14
C ASP A 315 -3.61 -8.38 -10.90
N LEU A 316 -4.31 -8.36 -9.76
CA LEU A 316 -5.27 -9.39 -9.34
C LEU A 316 -6.70 -8.84 -9.28
N SER A 317 -6.91 -7.61 -9.77
CA SER A 317 -8.17 -6.87 -9.77
C SER A 317 -9.23 -7.59 -10.59
N GLY A 318 -8.79 -8.44 -11.53
CA GLY A 318 -9.66 -9.02 -12.53
C GLY A 318 -9.98 -8.05 -13.66
N ASP A 319 -9.49 -6.80 -13.61
CA ASP A 319 -9.80 -5.76 -14.59
C ASP A 319 -9.01 -5.93 -15.90
N SER A 320 -8.05 -6.88 -15.95
CA SER A 320 -7.30 -7.21 -17.17
C SER A 320 -8.13 -7.88 -18.29
N TYR A 321 -9.44 -8.09 -18.08
CA TYR A 321 -10.36 -8.66 -19.07
C TYR A 321 -11.27 -7.63 -19.77
N ASP A 322 -11.04 -6.32 -19.59
CA ASP A 322 -11.92 -5.29 -20.16
C ASP A 322 -11.58 -4.85 -21.60
N ASP A 323 -10.66 -5.53 -22.29
CA ASP A 323 -10.32 -5.25 -23.70
C ASP A 323 -10.82 -6.32 -24.68
N TYR A 324 -12.14 -6.57 -24.70
CA TYR A 324 -12.82 -7.17 -25.86
C TYR A 324 -14.19 -6.51 -26.04
N GLY A 325 -14.41 -5.90 -27.22
CA GLY A 325 -15.53 -5.01 -27.57
C GLY A 325 -16.96 -5.60 -27.52
N GLU A 326 -17.89 -5.00 -28.29
CA GLU A 326 -19.36 -5.23 -28.28
C GLU A 326 -19.84 -6.71 -28.17
N ASP A 327 -19.00 -7.66 -28.55
CA ASP A 327 -19.24 -9.10 -28.48
C ASP A 327 -19.35 -9.65 -27.03
N THR A 328 -18.72 -8.99 -26.06
CA THR A 328 -18.73 -9.41 -24.63
C THR A 328 -20.05 -9.10 -23.94
N ALA A 329 -20.67 -7.96 -24.26
CA ALA A 329 -21.98 -7.59 -23.76
C ALA A 329 -23.09 -8.51 -24.30
N LEU A 330 -22.95 -8.95 -25.56
CA LEU A 330 -23.85 -9.93 -26.16
C LEU A 330 -23.70 -11.30 -25.48
N ARG A 331 -22.45 -11.78 -25.31
CA ARG A 331 -22.16 -13.03 -24.59
C ARG A 331 -22.66 -12.99 -23.15
N GLN A 332 -22.47 -11.89 -22.43
CA GLN A 332 -22.99 -11.74 -21.06
C GLN A 332 -24.51 -11.77 -21.00
N ARG A 333 -25.20 -11.23 -22.03
CA ARG A 333 -26.66 -11.37 -22.14
C ARG A 333 -27.06 -12.82 -22.42
N GLU A 334 -26.42 -13.49 -23.36
CA GLU A 334 -26.67 -14.91 -23.67
C GLU A 334 -26.40 -15.81 -22.45
N TYR A 335 -25.31 -15.57 -21.70
CA TYR A 335 -25.02 -16.30 -20.47
C TYR A 335 -26.03 -16.02 -19.38
N ARG A 336 -26.52 -14.77 -19.23
CA ARG A 336 -27.60 -14.44 -18.30
C ARG A 336 -28.90 -15.13 -18.68
N GLU A 337 -29.26 -15.14 -19.96
CA GLU A 337 -30.46 -15.81 -20.45
C GLU A 337 -30.38 -17.33 -20.25
N MET A 338 -29.23 -17.95 -20.55
CA MET A 338 -28.99 -19.36 -20.25
C MET A 338 -29.06 -19.66 -18.75
N LEU A 339 -28.43 -18.83 -17.91
CA LEU A 339 -28.48 -18.98 -16.45
C LEU A 339 -29.92 -18.85 -15.94
N ASP A 340 -30.66 -17.84 -16.39
CA ASP A 340 -32.06 -17.65 -16.03
C ASP A 340 -32.92 -18.85 -16.46
N GLN A 341 -32.66 -19.42 -17.64
CA GLN A 341 -33.39 -20.58 -18.15
C GLN A 341 -33.05 -21.85 -17.36
N ILE A 342 -31.78 -22.06 -17.00
CA ILE A 342 -31.34 -23.21 -16.19
C ILE A 342 -31.89 -23.11 -14.76
N LEU A 343 -31.86 -21.93 -14.16
CA LEU A 343 -32.31 -21.71 -12.78
C LEU A 343 -33.84 -21.70 -12.62
N ALA A 344 -34.58 -21.58 -13.73
CA ALA A 344 -36.04 -21.66 -13.76
C ALA A 344 -36.55 -23.12 -13.85
N ASP A 345 -35.70 -24.06 -14.25
CA ASP A 345 -36.02 -25.49 -14.40
C ASP A 345 -35.30 -26.32 -13.32
N ASP A 346 -36.09 -26.84 -12.37
CA ASP A 346 -35.59 -27.63 -11.24
C ASP A 346 -34.89 -28.93 -11.70
N GLU A 347 -35.29 -29.53 -12.83
CA GLU A 347 -34.69 -30.78 -13.33
C GLU A 347 -33.34 -30.51 -14.02
N ALA A 348 -33.27 -29.45 -14.84
CA ALA A 348 -32.02 -29.02 -15.47
C ALA A 348 -30.99 -28.57 -14.41
N THR A 349 -31.47 -27.94 -13.35
CA THR A 349 -30.68 -27.54 -12.18
C THR A 349 -30.08 -28.76 -11.48
N ASP A 350 -30.89 -29.76 -11.14
CA ASP A 350 -30.42 -30.98 -10.46
C ASP A 350 -29.39 -31.74 -11.31
N LEU A 351 -29.58 -31.75 -12.63
CA LEU A 351 -28.64 -32.36 -13.58
C LEU A 351 -27.32 -31.59 -13.68
N LEU A 352 -27.35 -30.25 -13.59
CA LEU A 352 -26.16 -29.40 -13.52
C LEU A 352 -25.38 -29.67 -12.23
N VAL A 353 -26.07 -29.71 -11.09
CA VAL A 353 -25.46 -29.99 -9.77
C VAL A 353 -24.82 -31.37 -9.76
N ALA A 354 -25.51 -32.40 -10.27
CA ALA A 354 -24.97 -33.75 -10.37
C ALA A 354 -23.72 -33.82 -11.25
N LYS A 355 -23.69 -33.09 -12.38
CA LYS A 355 -22.49 -32.99 -13.24
C LYS A 355 -21.35 -32.26 -12.57
N LEU A 356 -21.62 -31.19 -11.82
CA LEU A 356 -20.61 -30.44 -11.08
C LEU A 356 -20.00 -31.27 -9.96
N MET A 357 -20.84 -31.97 -9.18
CA MET A 357 -20.40 -32.93 -8.14
C MET A 357 -19.51 -34.02 -8.74
N LYS A 358 -19.95 -34.66 -9.83
CA LYS A 358 -19.17 -35.68 -10.52
C LYS A 358 -17.82 -35.16 -11.03
N LYS A 359 -17.76 -33.91 -11.49
CA LYS A 359 -16.51 -33.29 -11.95
C LYS A 359 -15.59 -32.90 -10.79
N TYR A 360 -16.16 -32.59 -9.63
CA TYR A 360 -15.42 -32.30 -8.40
C TYR A 360 -14.80 -33.58 -7.82
N ASP A 361 -15.56 -34.68 -7.78
CA ASP A 361 -15.07 -36.00 -7.34
C ASP A 361 -13.99 -36.60 -8.28
N GLN A 362 -13.91 -36.11 -9.52
CA GLN A 362 -12.90 -36.50 -10.51
C GLN A 362 -11.64 -35.63 -10.49
N ARG A 363 -11.55 -34.67 -9.55
CA ARG A 363 -10.48 -33.67 -9.49
C ARG A 363 -9.42 -33.96 -8.42
N ASP A 364 -9.56 -35.06 -7.69
CA ASP A 364 -8.48 -35.79 -7.02
C ASP A 364 -7.90 -36.85 -7.96
#